data_AF-A0A317LSB5-F1
#
_entry.id   AF-A0A317LSB5-F1
#
_cell.length_a   1.000
_cell.length_b   1.000
_cell.length_c   1.000
_cell.angle_alpha   90.00
_cell.angle_beta   90.00
_cell.angle_gamma   90.00
#
_symmetry.space_group_name_H-M   'P 1'
#
loop_
_entity.id
_entity.type
_entity.pdbx_description
1 polymer ?
#
loop_
_entity_poly.entity_id
_entity_poly.type
_entity_poly.pdbx_seq_one_letter_code
_entity_poly.pdbx_strand_id
1 'polypeptide(L)' 'MCLFRSGQTDKERYSSPGFTTEADLDDEGGLWPTAYAVTELGERAEQTIAELVRKAVS' A
#
# COMPACT_ATOMS: atom_id res chain seq x y z
N MET A 1 -7.00 0.73 8.65
CA MET A 1 -7.73 -0.17 7.72
C MET A 1 -7.05 -0.17 6.35
N CYS A 2 -6.87 -1.33 5.70
CA CYS A 2 -6.22 -1.44 4.38
C CYS A 2 -7.28 -1.53 3.27
N LEU A 3 -7.15 -0.70 2.24
CA LEU A 3 -8.03 -0.60 1.08
C LEU A 3 -7.28 -1.09 -0.16
N PHE A 4 -7.95 -1.81 -1.06
CA PHE A 4 -7.32 -2.24 -2.32
C PHE A 4 -8.18 -1.84 -3.52
N ARG A 5 -7.55 -1.15 -4.48
CA ARG A 5 -8.15 -0.87 -5.79
C ARG A 5 -7.42 -1.66 -6.87
N SER A 6 -8.18 -2.43 -7.65
CA SER A 6 -7.65 -3.24 -8.74
C SER A 6 -7.53 -2.40 -10.00
N GLY A 7 -6.31 -2.12 -10.43
CA GLY A 7 -6.08 -1.38 -11.67
C GLY A 7 -6.57 -2.13 -12.89
N GLN A 8 -6.54 -3.46 -12.86
CA GLN A 8 -7.08 -4.30 -13.94
C GLN A 8 -8.60 -4.14 -14.10
N THR A 9 -9.32 -4.11 -12.98
CA THR A 9 -10.78 -3.95 -12.97
C THR A 9 -11.17 -2.52 -13.37
N ASP A 10 -10.44 -1.55 -12.84
CA ASP A 10 -10.71 -0.13 -13.05
C ASP A 10 -10.15 0.39 -14.39
N LYS A 11 -9.44 -0.46 -15.16
CA LYS A 11 -8.71 -0.14 -16.39
C LYS A 11 -7.68 0.99 -16.20
N GLU A 12 -7.08 1.01 -15.02
CA GLU A 12 -6.02 1.92 -14.61
C GLU A 12 -4.65 1.31 -14.79
N ARG A 13 -3.62 2.16 -14.81
CA ARG A 13 -2.23 1.75 -15.07
C ARG A 13 -1.64 0.82 -13.99
N TYR A 14 -2.19 0.83 -12.78
CA TYR A 14 -1.67 0.08 -11.64
C TYR A 14 -2.76 -0.19 -10.61
N SER A 15 -2.57 -1.24 -9.81
CA SER A 15 -3.37 -1.49 -8.61
C SER A 15 -2.86 -0.65 -7.45
N SER A 16 -3.73 -0.27 -6.53
CA SER A 16 -3.39 0.62 -5.41
C SER A 16 -3.83 0.05 -4.07
N PRO A 17 -2.92 -0.53 -3.27
CA PRO A 17 -3.11 -0.68 -1.83
C PRO A 17 -3.01 0.69 -1.14
N GLY A 18 -4.02 1.03 -0.33
CA GLY A 18 -4.10 2.25 0.45
C GLY A 18 -4.34 1.99 1.94
N PHE A 19 -3.99 2.98 2.76
CA PHE A 19 -4.06 2.91 4.21
C PHE A 19 -4.87 4.08 4.77
N THR A 20 -5.68 3.81 5.79
CA THR A 20 -6.44 4.84 6.51
C THR A 20 -5.60 5.45 7.64
N THR A 21 -6.06 6.57 8.20
CA THR A 21 -5.39 7.37 9.26
C THR A 21 -5.06 6.62 10.54
N GLU A 22 -5.69 5.46 10.75
CA GLU A 22 -5.48 4.57 11.87
C GLU A 22 -4.30 3.59 11.65
N ALA A 23 -3.58 3.69 10.54
CA ALA A 23 -2.41 2.86 10.25
C ALA A 23 -1.13 3.50 10.77
N ASP A 24 -0.30 2.71 11.46
CA ASP A 24 0.97 3.13 12.07
C ASP A 24 2.11 3.25 11.04
N LEU A 25 1.90 4.10 10.03
CA LEU A 25 2.82 4.27 8.89
C LEU A 25 3.57 5.60 8.89
N ASP A 26 3.52 6.38 9.98
CA ASP A 26 4.27 7.61 10.13
C ASP A 26 5.76 7.40 9.83
N ASP A 27 6.29 8.29 8.99
CA ASP A 27 7.70 8.34 8.62
C ASP A 27 8.41 9.43 9.43
N GLU A 28 9.65 9.19 9.84
CA GLU A 28 10.44 10.14 10.62
C GLU A 28 10.69 11.46 9.88
N GLY A 29 10.62 11.47 8.54
CA GLY A 29 10.70 12.65 7.70
C GLY A 29 9.42 13.50 7.66
N GLY A 30 8.39 13.14 8.43
CA GLY A 30 7.10 13.85 8.46
C GLY A 30 6.18 13.54 7.28
N LEU A 31 6.46 12.45 6.56
CA LEU A 31 5.60 11.95 5.48
C LEU A 31 4.66 10.87 6.04
N TRP A 32 3.46 10.81 5.47
CA TRP A 32 2.50 9.77 5.80
C TRP A 32 1.91 9.17 4.52
N PRO A 33 2.31 7.94 4.15
CA PRO A 33 1.93 7.36 2.87
C PRO A 33 0.50 6.83 2.91
N THR A 34 -0.37 7.38 2.05
CA THR A 34 -1.78 7.00 1.98
C THR A 34 -2.06 5.87 0.99
N ALA A 35 -1.23 5.72 -0.05
CA ALA A 35 -1.38 4.70 -1.09
C ALA A 35 -0.07 4.43 -1.83
N TYR A 36 0.07 3.20 -2.34
CA TYR A 36 1.21 2.77 -3.17
C TYR A 36 0.70 2.30 -4.52
N ALA A 37 1.49 2.51 -5.58
CA ALA A 37 1.18 2.03 -6.92
C ALA A 37 1.89 0.69 -7.19
N VAL A 38 1.11 -0.35 -7.52
CA VAL A 38 1.59 -1.68 -7.88
C VAL A 38 1.32 -1.91 -9.36
N THR A 39 2.35 -1.75 -10.17
CA THR A 39 2.29 -1.98 -11.62
C THR A 39 2.38 -3.46 -11.97
N GLU A 40 3.09 -4.23 -11.16
CA GLU A 40 3.27 -5.68 -11.31
C GLU A 40 3.37 -6.32 -9.92
N LEU A 41 2.68 -7.44 -9.72
CA LEU A 41 2.72 -8.21 -8.48
C LEU A 41 3.75 -9.34 -8.61
N GLY A 42 5.02 -9.00 -8.39
CA GLY A 42 6.11 -9.98 -8.27
C GLY A 42 6.57 -10.16 -6.82
N GLU A 43 7.52 -11.07 -6.58
CA GLU A 43 7.99 -11.43 -5.23
C GLU A 43 8.38 -10.22 -4.38
N ARG A 44 9.09 -9.25 -4.98
CA ARG A 44 9.51 -8.03 -4.26
C ARG A 44 8.31 -7.17 -3.85
N ALA A 45 7.32 -7.03 -4.74
CA ALA A 45 6.12 -6.25 -4.44
C ALA A 45 5.31 -6.90 -3.32
N GLU A 46 5.17 -8.23 -3.35
CA GLU A 46 4.50 -8.99 -2.29
C GLU A 46 5.19 -8.83 -0.94
N GLN A 47 6.52 -8.94 -0.89
CA GLN A 47 7.30 -8.74 0.33
C GLN A 47 7.11 -7.33 0.90
N THR A 48 7.22 -6.31 0.05
CA THR A 48 7.00 -4.91 0.47
C THR A 48 5.59 -4.69 0.99
N ILE A 49 4.55 -5.20 0.31
CA ILE A 49 3.17 -5.08 0.76
C ILE A 49 2.98 -5.76 2.12
N ALA A 50 3.55 -6.96 2.30
CA ALA A 50 3.46 -7.68 3.57
C ALA A 50 4.12 -6.92 4.73
N GLU A 51 5.29 -6.32 4.50
CA GLU A 51 5.96 -5.47 5.49
C GLU A 51 5.14 -4.22 5.83
N LEU A 52 4.60 -3.54 4.82
CA LEU A 52 3.73 -2.37 5.01
C LEU A 52 2.49 -2.71 5.82
N VAL A 53 1.83 -3.83 5.53
CA VAL A 53 0.65 -4.29 6.27
C VAL A 53 0.99 -4.62 7.72
N ARG A 54 2.15 -5.24 7.99
CA ARG A 54 2.60 -5.52 9.36
C ARG A 54 2.89 -4.22 10.12
N LYS A 55 3.58 -3.27 9.49
CA LYS A 55 3.87 -1.96 10.10
C LYS A 55 2.56 -1.22 10.42
N ALA A 56 1.60 -1.24 9.50
CA ALA A 56 0.32 -0.55 9.63
C ALA A 56 -0.60 -1.05 10.77
N VAL A 57 -0.27 -2.14 11.46
CA VAL A 57 -1.08 -2.72 12.54
C VAL A 57 -0.31 -2.92 13.86
N SER A 58 0.93 -2.41 13.95
CA SER A 58 1.83 -2.59 15.10
C SER A 58 1.76 -1.40 16.04
#